data_AF-A0A4R6ABP7-F1
#
_entry.id   AF-A0A4R6ABP7-F1
#
_cell.length_a   1.000
_cell.length_b   1.000
_cell.length_c   1.000
_cell.angle_alpha   90.00
_cell.angle_beta   90.00
_cell.angle_gamma   90.00
#
_symmetry.space_group_name_H-M   'P 1'
#
loop_
_entity.id
_entity.type
_entity.pdbx_description
1 polymer ?
#
loop_
_entity_poly.entity_id
_entity_poly.type
_entity_poly.pdbx_seq_one_letter_code
_entity_poly.pdbx_strand_id
1 'polypeptide(L)'
;MRHDPAGASVVIMLRSLKLHGMAQAVDDLVAQGAPAFEAATPMLSQLLKAEIAEREVRSIAYQTKVARFPSYKDLAGFDFKSSEINEATVRQLHRGTFMENAENVVL
;
A
#
# COMPACT_ATOMS: atom_id res chain seq x y z
N MET A 1 5.22 31.78 -7.62
CA MET A 1 5.33 30.30 -7.68
C MET A 1 4.00 29.72 -7.25
N ARG A 2 3.17 29.28 -8.20
CA ARG A 2 1.85 28.73 -7.93
C ARG A 2 2.07 27.24 -7.64
N HIS A 3 2.04 26.85 -6.36
CA HIS A 3 2.00 25.43 -6.01
C HIS A 3 0.62 24.92 -6.42
N ASP A 4 0.54 24.09 -7.44
CA ASP A 4 -0.67 23.31 -7.71
C ASP A 4 -0.65 22.05 -6.81
N PRO A 5 -1.45 22.01 -5.73
CA PRO A 5 -1.49 20.87 -4.83
C PRO A 5 -2.06 19.61 -5.51
N ALA A 6 -2.80 19.76 -6.60
CA ALA A 6 -3.43 18.64 -7.30
C ALA A 6 -2.38 17.85 -8.10
N GLY A 7 -1.53 18.50 -8.89
CA GLY A 7 -0.40 17.87 -9.58
C GLY A 7 0.57 17.15 -8.63
N ALA A 8 0.90 17.76 -7.49
CA ALA A 8 1.75 17.13 -6.48
C ALA A 8 1.15 15.83 -5.93
N SER A 9 -0.17 15.77 -5.76
CA SER A 9 -0.86 14.57 -5.29
C SER A 9 -0.78 13.42 -6.31
N VAL A 10 -0.86 13.74 -7.61
CA VAL A 10 -0.73 12.76 -8.71
C VAL A 10 0.64 12.12 -8.70
N VAL A 11 1.70 12.91 -8.50
CA VAL A 11 3.09 12.41 -8.41
C VAL A 11 3.25 11.44 -7.25
N ILE A 12 2.71 11.76 -6.07
CA ILE A 12 2.77 10.88 -4.90
C ILE A 12 2.07 9.53 -5.20
N MET A 13 0.88 9.57 -5.80
CA MET A 13 0.13 8.36 -6.18
C MET A 13 0.87 7.52 -7.23
N LEU A 14 1.53 8.14 -8.21
CA LEU A 14 2.35 7.42 -9.20
C LEU A 14 3.55 6.74 -8.55
N ARG A 15 4.21 7.40 -7.59
CA ARG A 15 5.36 6.83 -6.85
C ARG A 15 4.93 5.65 -5.97
N SER A 16 3.76 5.71 -5.33
CA SER A 16 3.24 4.56 -4.55
C SER A 16 2.93 3.35 -5.43
N LEU A 17 2.53 3.59 -6.69
CA LEU A 17 2.35 2.56 -7.71
C LEU A 17 3.68 2.09 -8.37
N LYS A 18 4.83 2.61 -7.94
CA LYS A 18 6.18 2.35 -8.52
C LYS A 18 6.31 2.80 -9.98
N LEU A 19 5.48 3.74 -10.44
CA LEU A 19 5.51 4.29 -11.79
C LEU A 19 6.48 5.49 -11.88
N HIS A 20 7.75 5.26 -11.54
CA HIS A 20 8.75 6.33 -11.37
C HIS A 20 8.97 7.19 -12.61
N GLY A 21 9.00 6.59 -13.81
CA GLY A 21 9.16 7.34 -15.06
C GLY A 21 7.97 8.26 -15.35
N MET A 22 6.75 7.81 -15.06
CA MET A 22 5.55 8.64 -15.20
C MET A 22 5.51 9.75 -14.16
N ALA A 23 5.91 9.46 -12.91
CA ALA A 23 5.99 10.46 -11.86
C ALA A 23 6.96 11.59 -12.23
N GLN A 24 8.12 11.25 -12.81
CA GLN A 24 9.09 12.25 -13.28
C GLN A 24 8.53 13.10 -14.43
N ALA A 25 7.89 12.47 -15.42
CA ALA A 25 7.27 13.20 -16.52
C ALA A 25 6.15 14.15 -16.05
N VAL A 26 5.39 13.75 -15.04
CA VAL A 26 4.36 14.60 -14.42
C VAL A 26 4.98 15.75 -13.63
N ASP A 27 6.05 15.53 -12.86
CA ASP A 27 6.78 16.59 -12.17
C ASP A 27 7.22 17.70 -13.17
N ASP A 28 7.74 17.30 -14.34
CA ASP A 28 8.15 18.23 -15.39
C ASP A 28 6.95 18.98 -16.01
N LEU A 29 5.82 18.31 -16.24
CA LEU A 29 4.60 18.92 -16.77
C LEU A 29 3.95 19.91 -15.79
N VAL A 30 3.97 19.60 -14.48
CA VAL A 30 3.52 20.50 -13.42
C VAL A 30 4.43 21.73 -13.34
N ALA A 31 5.75 21.54 -13.43
CA ALA A 31 6.70 22.66 -13.45
C ALA A 31 6.51 23.59 -14.66
N GLN A 32 6.09 23.03 -15.80
CA GLN A 32 5.76 23.79 -17.01
C GLN A 32 4.42 24.54 -16.91
N GLY A 33 3.54 24.18 -15.97
CA GLY A 33 2.24 24.81 -15.79
C GLY A 33 1.30 24.62 -16.99
N ALA A 34 1.37 23.46 -17.66
CA ALA A 34 0.61 23.19 -18.87
C ALA A 34 -0.92 23.15 -18.61
N PRO A 35 -1.74 24.01 -19.22
CA PRO A 35 -3.19 24.06 -18.96
C PRO A 35 -3.93 22.75 -19.28
N ALA A 36 -3.45 22.00 -20.27
CA ALA A 36 -4.01 20.71 -20.64
C ALA A 36 -3.80 19.65 -19.55
N PHE A 37 -2.66 19.71 -18.83
CA PHE A 37 -2.38 18.80 -17.73
C PHE A 37 -3.28 19.11 -16.53
N GLU A 38 -3.38 20.38 -16.15
CA GLU A 38 -4.29 20.87 -15.10
C GLU A 38 -5.74 20.41 -15.31
N ALA A 39 -6.23 20.51 -16.56
CA ALA A 39 -7.57 20.05 -16.91
C ALA A 39 -7.73 18.52 -16.80
N ALA A 40 -6.67 17.75 -17.00
CA ALA A 40 -6.68 16.28 -16.90
C ALA A 40 -6.45 15.77 -15.47
N THR A 41 -5.90 16.58 -14.57
CA THR A 41 -5.56 16.22 -13.18
C THR A 41 -6.70 15.52 -12.42
N PRO A 42 -7.98 15.97 -12.48
CA PRO A 42 -9.07 15.31 -11.78
C PRO A 42 -9.32 13.88 -12.29
N MET A 43 -9.31 13.69 -13.61
CA MET A 43 -9.51 12.38 -14.24
C MET A 43 -8.37 11.42 -13.89
N LEU A 44 -7.12 11.89 -13.99
CA LEU A 44 -5.95 11.10 -13.61
C LEU A 44 -6.01 10.69 -12.13
N SER A 45 -6.40 11.61 -11.25
CA SER A 45 -6.54 11.32 -9.81
C SER A 45 -7.57 10.22 -9.54
N GLN A 46 -8.70 10.23 -10.24
CA GLN A 46 -9.73 9.19 -10.09
C GLN A 46 -9.23 7.82 -10.56
N LEU A 47 -8.55 7.76 -11.70
CA LEU A 47 -7.97 6.52 -12.23
C LEU A 47 -6.92 5.94 -11.29
N LEU A 48 -6.02 6.78 -10.77
CA LEU A 48 -4.97 6.33 -9.84
C LEU A 48 -5.54 5.80 -8.53
N LYS A 49 -6.58 6.45 -7.97
CA LYS A 49 -7.27 5.95 -6.78
C LYS A 49 -7.90 4.58 -7.02
N ALA A 50 -8.54 4.37 -8.17
CA ALA A 50 -9.13 3.09 -8.52
C ALA A 50 -8.07 1.98 -8.64
N GLU A 51 -6.93 2.27 -9.28
CA GLU A 51 -5.82 1.31 -9.42
C GLU A 51 -5.21 0.94 -8.06
N ILE A 52 -5.01 1.93 -7.16
CA ILE A 52 -4.50 1.68 -5.81
C ILE A 52 -5.44 0.74 -5.05
N ALA A 53 -6.75 1.02 -5.06
CA ALA A 53 -7.74 0.20 -4.37
C ALA A 53 -7.77 -1.25 -4.90
N GLU A 54 -7.75 -1.42 -6.21
CA GLU A 54 -7.74 -2.75 -6.84
C GLU A 54 -6.45 -3.53 -6.52
N ARG A 55 -5.30 -2.84 -6.50
CA ARG A 55 -4.01 -3.45 -6.12
C ARG A 55 -4.00 -3.90 -4.66
N GLU A 56 -4.59 -3.13 -3.75
CA GLU A 56 -4.74 -3.50 -2.34
C GLU A 56 -5.61 -4.77 -2.20
N VAL A 57 -6.78 -4.79 -2.85
CA VAL A 57 -7.66 -5.97 -2.87
C VAL A 57 -6.93 -7.21 -3.40
N ARG A 58 -6.20 -7.07 -4.50
CA ARG A 58 -5.42 -8.16 -5.09
C ARG A 58 -4.28 -8.63 -4.19
N SER A 59 -3.61 -7.70 -3.49
CA SER A 59 -2.54 -8.02 -2.54
C SER A 59 -3.09 -8.84 -1.36
N ILE A 60 -4.23 -8.42 -0.79
CA ILE A 60 -4.90 -9.15 0.30
C ILE A 60 -5.29 -10.55 -0.19
N ALA A 61 -5.97 -10.65 -1.33
CA ALA A 61 -6.38 -11.93 -1.91
C ALA A 61 -5.19 -12.88 -2.15
N TYR A 62 -4.07 -12.34 -2.64
CA TYR A 62 -2.83 -13.11 -2.83
C TYR A 62 -2.27 -13.61 -1.49
N GLN A 63 -2.15 -12.74 -0.48
CA GLN A 63 -1.65 -13.12 0.85
C GLN A 63 -2.54 -14.18 1.52
N THR A 64 -3.86 -14.00 1.47
CA THR A 64 -4.82 -14.99 1.99
C THR A 64 -4.68 -16.33 1.27
N LYS A 65 -4.53 -16.32 -0.05
CA LYS A 65 -4.34 -17.53 -0.85
C LYS A 65 -3.03 -18.25 -0.52
N VAL A 66 -1.92 -17.53 -0.42
CA VAL A 66 -0.60 -18.11 -0.08
C VAL A 66 -0.60 -18.71 1.33
N ALA A 67 -1.28 -18.05 2.27
CA ALA A 67 -1.43 -18.55 3.64
C ALA A 67 -2.40 -19.74 3.76
N ARG A 68 -3.00 -20.19 2.65
CA ARG A 68 -3.98 -21.30 2.59
C ARG A 68 -5.17 -21.08 3.53
N PHE A 69 -5.53 -19.83 3.79
CA PHE A 69 -6.71 -19.51 4.58
C PHE A 69 -7.96 -19.53 3.69
N PRO A 70 -8.96 -20.40 3.96
CA PRO A 70 -10.17 -20.49 3.15
C PRO A 70 -11.11 -19.29 3.35
N SER A 71 -10.88 -18.48 4.38
CA SER A 71 -11.61 -17.24 4.68
C SER A 71 -10.70 -16.31 5.49
N TYR A 72 -11.05 -15.02 5.58
CA TYR A 72 -10.39 -14.09 6.51
C TYR A 72 -10.51 -14.67 7.93
N LYS A 73 -9.37 -15.08 8.49
CA LYS A 73 -9.24 -15.47 9.90
C LYS A 73 -8.27 -14.51 10.54
N ASP A 74 -8.75 -13.80 11.55
CA ASP A 74 -7.88 -13.06 12.46
C ASP A 74 -7.22 -14.03 13.46
N LEU A 75 -6.28 -13.51 14.25
CA LEU A 75 -5.63 -14.30 15.31
C LEU A 75 -6.59 -14.75 16.42
N ALA A 76 -7.78 -14.15 16.50
CA ALA A 76 -8.82 -14.57 17.44
C ALA A 76 -9.53 -15.84 16.95
N GLY A 77 -9.70 -16.00 15.64
CA GLY A 77 -10.35 -17.14 14.99
C GLY A 77 -9.41 -18.23 14.43
N PHE A 78 -8.09 -18.10 14.63
CA PHE A 78 -7.11 -19.12 14.21
C PHE A 78 -7.01 -20.25 15.24
N ASP A 79 -7.16 -21.50 14.79
CA ASP A 79 -6.97 -22.68 15.65
C ASP A 79 -5.50 -23.13 15.63
N PHE A 80 -4.74 -22.65 16.61
CA PHE A 80 -3.33 -23.02 16.77
C PHE A 80 -3.10 -24.49 17.08
N LYS A 81 -4.10 -25.23 17.59
CA LYS A 81 -3.96 -26.67 17.85
C LYS A 81 -3.85 -27.49 16.56
N SER A 82 -4.30 -26.92 15.45
CA SER A 82 -4.22 -27.53 14.11
C SER A 82 -2.89 -27.25 13.38
N SER A 83 -1.92 -26.60 14.04
CA SER A 83 -0.65 -26.16 13.46
C SER A 83 0.53 -26.44 14.39
N GLU A 84 1.72 -26.68 13.81
CA GLU A 84 2.98 -26.82 14.57
C GLU A 84 3.57 -25.47 15.01
N ILE A 85 2.89 -24.36 14.73
CA ILE A 85 3.34 -23.00 15.04
C ILE A 85 3.19 -22.69 16.53
N ASN A 86 4.21 -22.07 17.14
CA ASN A 86 4.17 -21.61 18.52
C ASN A 86 3.22 -20.40 18.70
N GLU A 87 2.03 -20.68 19.21
CA GLU A 87 1.00 -19.66 19.49
C GLU A 87 1.50 -18.51 20.37
N ALA A 88 2.29 -18.80 21.41
CA ALA A 88 2.77 -17.78 22.34
C ALA A 88 3.69 -16.78 21.62
N THR A 89 4.60 -17.28 20.77
CA THR A 89 5.48 -16.44 19.95
C THR A 89 4.68 -15.61 18.95
N VAL A 90 3.69 -16.20 18.27
CA VAL A 90 2.85 -15.45 17.31
C VAL A 90 2.03 -14.36 18.02
N ARG A 91 1.45 -14.64 19.18
CA ARG A 91 0.71 -13.64 19.97
C ARG A 91 1.62 -12.53 20.48
N GLN A 92 2.87 -12.83 20.86
CA GLN A 92 3.85 -11.84 21.24
C GLN A 92 4.25 -10.95 20.06
N LEU A 93 4.55 -11.54 18.90
CA LEU A 93 4.87 -10.79 17.68
C LEU A 93 3.71 -9.90 17.24
N HIS A 94 2.47 -10.39 17.32
CA HIS A 94 1.29 -9.59 16.97
C HIS A 94 1.12 -8.34 17.84
N ARG A 95 1.57 -8.36 19.10
CA ARG A 95 1.52 -7.17 19.98
C ARG A 95 2.47 -6.07 19.52
N GLY A 96 3.45 -6.37 18.68
CA GLY A 96 4.37 -5.38 18.13
C GLY A 96 5.35 -4.77 19.14
N THR A 97 5.45 -5.30 20.35
CA THR A 97 6.34 -4.78 21.41
C THR A 97 7.82 -4.77 21.00
N PHE A 98 8.22 -5.65 20.08
CA PHE A 98 9.57 -5.67 19.52
C PHE A 98 9.88 -4.39 18.70
N MET A 99 8.87 -3.77 18.08
CA MET A 99 9.06 -2.51 17.34
C MET A 99 9.30 -1.35 18.31
N GLU A 100 8.62 -1.34 19.46
CA GLU A 100 8.82 -0.33 20.51
C GLU A 100 10.21 -0.45 21.14
N ASN A 101 10.69 -1.68 21.33
CA ASN A 101 11.99 -1.96 21.93
C ASN A 101 13.16 -2.02 20.93
N ALA A 102 12.91 -1.81 19.64
CA ALA A 102 13.88 -2.00 18.56
C ALA A 102 14.61 -3.36 18.62
N GLU A 103 13.88 -4.42 18.98
CA GLU A 103 14.39 -5.79 19.06
C GLU A 103 14.40 -6.46 17.69
N ASN A 104 15.44 -7.23 17.41
CA ASN A 104 15.54 -8.02 16.18
C ASN A 104 14.66 -9.27 16.27
N VAL A 105 13.85 -9.51 15.24
CA VAL A 105 13.09 -10.76 15.10
C VAL A 105 13.87 -11.71 14.22
N VAL A 106 14.23 -12.88 14.77
CA VAL A 106 14.86 -13.98 14.03
C VAL A 106 13.84 -15.11 13.93
N LEU A 107 13.47 -15.47 12.70
CA LEU A 107 12.43 -16.45 12.36
C LEU A 107 13.04 -17.74 11.82
#